data_AF-A0A7Y3T213-F1
#
_entry.id   AF-A0A7Y3T213-F1
#
_cell.length_a   1.000
_cell.length_b   1.000
_cell.length_c   1.000
_cell.angle_alpha   90.00
_cell.angle_beta   90.00
_cell.angle_gamma   90.00
#
_symmetry.space_group_name_H-M   'P 1'
#
loop_
_entity.id
_entity.type
_entity.pdbx_description
1 polymer ?
#
loop_
_entity_poly.entity_id
_entity_poly.type
_entity_poly.pdbx_seq_one_letter_code
_entity_poly.pdbx_strand_id
1 'polypeptide(L)' 'MKISAKNAYQLVLTAVYVDGTLLEPFTARDLRRIIPGWNYTDYFGFLAYNSDYNLPLEVALFIRVERGSYSLNNYSVQTF' A
#
# COMPACT_ATOMS: atom_id res chain seq x y z
N MET A 1 -11.53 15.26 0.19
CA MET A 1 -10.15 15.65 -0.18
C MET A 1 -9.31 14.38 -0.23
N LYS A 2 -8.63 14.09 -1.35
CA LYS A 2 -7.82 12.88 -1.50
C LYS A 2 -6.54 13.04 -0.67
N ILE A 3 -6.31 12.18 0.32
CA ILE A 3 -5.06 12.18 1.09
C ILE A 3 -3.86 11.93 0.16
N SER A 4 -2.69 12.47 0.52
CA SER A 4 -1.47 12.25 -0.26
C SER A 4 -1.06 10.78 -0.25
N ALA A 5 -0.28 10.34 -1.25
CA ALA A 5 0.26 8.98 -1.31
C ALA A 5 1.12 8.64 -0.08
N LYS A 6 1.89 9.60 0.42
CA LYS A 6 2.68 9.47 1.66
C LYS A 6 1.79 9.19 2.88
N ASN A 7 0.72 9.97 3.04
CA ASN A 7 -0.21 9.78 4.16
C ASN A 7 -0.99 8.47 4.02
N ALA A 8 -1.38 8.11 2.81
CA ALA A 8 -2.00 6.81 2.53
C ALA A 8 -1.07 5.65 2.92
N TYR A 9 0.21 5.74 2.55
CA TYR A 9 1.19 4.72 2.92
C TYR A 9 1.38 4.63 4.43
N GLN A 10 1.45 5.77 5.13
CA GLN A 10 1.57 5.78 6.58
C GLN A 10 0.37 5.08 7.26
N LEU A 11 -0.84 5.27 6.75
CA LEU A 11 -2.03 4.56 7.27
C LEU A 11 -1.94 3.04 7.03
N VAL A 12 -1.39 2.61 5.89
CA VAL A 12 -1.14 1.19 5.63
C VAL A 12 -0.11 0.63 6.62
N LEU A 13 1.01 1.33 6.84
CA LEU A 13 2.04 0.92 7.82
C LEU A 13 1.45 0.78 9.22
N THR A 14 0.67 1.76 9.67
CA THR A 14 0.00 1.71 10.97
C THR A 14 -0.99 0.54 11.05
N ALA A 15 -1.80 0.33 10.01
CA ALA A 15 -2.76 -0.77 10.00
C ALA A 15 -2.11 -2.16 10.04
N VAL A 16 -0.94 -2.33 9.41
CA VAL A 16 -0.19 -3.61 9.42
C VAL A 16 0.58 -3.79 10.73
N TYR A 17 1.46 -2.84 11.07
CA TYR A 17 2.45 -3.05 12.14
C TYR A 17 1.99 -2.61 13.52
N VAL A 18 1.07 -1.65 13.62
CA VAL A 18 0.64 -1.09 14.91
C VAL A 18 -0.70 -1.67 15.32
N ASP A 19 -1.70 -1.55 14.44
CA ASP A 19 -3.07 -1.93 14.78
C ASP A 19 -3.35 -3.42 14.49
N GLY A 20 -2.58 -4.04 13.59
CA GLY A 20 -2.81 -5.42 13.13
C GLY A 20 -4.16 -5.62 12.42
N THR A 21 -4.76 -4.54 11.91
CA THR A 21 -6.08 -4.55 11.24
C THR A 21 -5.99 -4.84 9.75
N LEU A 22 -4.78 -4.77 9.18
CA LEU A 22 -4.48 -5.18 7.81
C LEU A 22 -3.48 -6.34 7.83
N LEU A 23 -3.90 -7.49 7.29
CA LEU A 23 -3.01 -8.64 7.13
C LEU A 23 -2.37 -8.63 5.75
N GLU A 24 -1.11 -9.04 5.70
CA GLU A 24 -0.37 -9.22 4.45
C GLU A 24 -0.51 -10.67 3.93
N PRO A 25 -0.64 -10.88 2.61
CA PRO A 25 -0.80 -9.85 1.60
C PRO A 25 -2.22 -9.26 1.59
N PHE A 26 -2.35 -8.03 1.13
CA PHE A 26 -3.60 -7.27 1.09
C PHE A 26 -3.97 -6.81 -0.31
N THR A 27 -5.25 -6.47 -0.47
CA THR A 27 -5.83 -6.04 -1.75
C THR A 27 -6.35 -4.60 -1.70
N ALA A 28 -6.70 -4.06 -2.86
CA ALA A 28 -7.39 -2.77 -2.98
C ALA A 28 -8.70 -2.71 -2.15
N ARG A 29 -9.37 -3.85 -1.95
CA ARG A 29 -10.59 -3.93 -1.13
C ARG A 29 -10.28 -3.73 0.35
N ASP A 30 -9.16 -4.26 0.82
CA ASP A 30 -8.76 -4.13 2.23
C ASP A 30 -8.33 -2.70 2.54
N LEU A 31 -7.58 -2.05 1.63
CA LEU A 31 -7.23 -0.64 1.74
C LEU A 31 -8.45 0.29 1.83
N ARG A 32 -9.58 -0.07 1.21
CA ARG A 32 -10.82 0.71 1.30
C ARG A 32 -11.36 0.84 2.73
N ARG A 33 -11.04 -0.13 3.61
CA ARG A 33 -11.43 -0.07 5.03
C ARG A 33 -10.57 0.89 5.85
N ILE A 34 -9.36 1.17 5.39
CA ILE A 34 -8.33 1.95 6.10
C ILE A 34 -8.25 3.37 5.57
N ILE A 35 -8.40 3.54 4.25
CA ILE A 35 -8.32 4.82 3.56
C ILE A 35 -9.71 5.14 3.01
N PRO A 36 -10.53 5.93 3.73
CA PRO A 36 -11.86 6.29 3.25
C PRO A 36 -11.81 7.37 2.15
N GLY A 37 -12.84 7.40 1.31
CA GLY A 37 -13.12 8.53 0.41
C GLY A 37 -12.40 8.51 -0.94
N TRP A 38 -11.73 7.42 -1.32
CA TRP A 38 -11.20 7.23 -2.67
C TRP A 38 -12.19 6.46 -3.56
N ASN A 39 -12.12 6.65 -4.88
CA ASN A 39 -12.82 5.76 -5.80
C ASN A 39 -12.16 4.40 -5.81
N TYR A 40 -12.90 3.35 -6.17
CA TYR A 40 -12.35 1.99 -6.11
C TYR A 40 -11.10 1.80 -6.98
N THR A 41 -11.04 2.47 -8.13
CA THR A 41 -9.90 2.47 -9.05
C THR A 41 -8.65 3.14 -8.49
N ASP A 42 -8.80 4.13 -7.60
CA ASP A 42 -7.67 4.83 -6.99
C ASP A 42 -6.84 3.89 -6.10
N TYR A 43 -7.47 2.93 -5.42
CA TYR A 43 -6.77 1.95 -4.59
C TYR A 43 -5.89 1.02 -5.44
N PHE A 44 -6.42 0.54 -6.58
CA PHE A 44 -5.62 -0.25 -7.52
C PHE A 44 -4.46 0.58 -8.09
N GLY A 45 -4.74 1.82 -8.48
CA GLY A 45 -3.72 2.73 -9.00
C GLY A 45 -2.61 2.96 -7.97
N PHE A 46 -2.96 3.20 -6.71
CA PHE A 46 -2.00 3.40 -5.63
C PHE A 46 -1.12 2.17 -5.39
N LEU A 47 -1.71 0.98 -5.28
CA LEU A 47 -0.94 -0.25 -5.07
C LEU A 47 -0.05 -0.58 -6.27
N ALA A 48 -0.61 -0.55 -7.48
CA ALA A 48 0.14 -0.88 -8.68
C ALA A 48 1.26 0.13 -8.95
N TYR A 49 0.97 1.44 -8.91
CA TYR A 49 1.95 2.48 -9.20
C TYR A 49 3.14 2.44 -8.24
N ASN A 50 2.90 2.14 -6.96
CA ASN A 50 3.95 2.13 -5.93
C ASN A 50 4.55 0.73 -5.68
N SER A 51 4.37 -0.22 -6.60
CA SER A 51 4.90 -1.59 -6.46
C SER A 51 6.22 -1.82 -7.20
N ASP A 52 6.93 -2.86 -6.79
CA ASP A 52 8.15 -3.40 -7.43
C ASP A 52 7.97 -3.80 -8.91
N TYR A 53 6.72 -3.97 -9.34
CA TYR A 53 6.40 -4.17 -10.75
C TYR A 53 6.65 -2.91 -11.60
N ASN A 54 6.47 -1.72 -11.04
CA ASN A 54 6.58 -0.44 -11.76
C ASN A 54 7.76 0.42 -11.31
N LEU A 55 8.32 0.15 -10.13
CA LEU A 55 9.38 0.93 -9.51
C LEU A 55 10.55 0.03 -9.11
N PRO A 56 11.79 0.56 -9.08
CA PRO A 56 12.93 -0.15 -8.48
C PRO A 56 12.64 -0.57 -7.03
N LEU A 57 13.21 -1.71 -6.62
CA LEU A 57 12.94 -2.33 -5.31
C LEU A 57 13.27 -1.39 -4.14
N GLU A 58 14.25 -0.50 -4.29
CA GLU A 58 14.69 0.42 -3.24
C GLU A 58 13.69 1.55 -2.98
N VAL A 59 12.82 1.84 -3.95
CA VAL A 59 11.84 2.93 -3.87
C VAL A 59 10.40 2.46 -3.90
N ALA A 60 10.14 1.21 -4.32
CA ALA A 60 8.82 0.60 -4.28
C ALA A 60 8.32 0.51 -2.84
N LEU A 61 7.07 0.90 -2.61
CA LEU A 61 6.43 0.77 -1.28
C LEU A 61 5.85 -0.63 -1.07
N PHE A 62 5.49 -1.30 -2.16
CA PHE A 62 4.81 -2.59 -2.14
C PHE A 62 5.55 -3.63 -2.97
N ILE A 63 5.50 -4.88 -2.52
CA ILE A 63 5.86 -6.05 -3.32
C ILE A 63 4.58 -6.67 -3.87
N ARG A 64 4.51 -6.85 -5.18
CA ARG A 64 3.39 -7.50 -5.83
C ARG A 64 3.55 -9.02 -5.76
N VAL A 65 2.83 -9.65 -4.83
CA VAL A 65 2.86 -11.11 -4.66
C VAL A 65 2.13 -11.81 -5.82
N GLU A 66 1.01 -11.25 -6.25
CA GLU A 66 0.25 -11.71 -7.43
C GLU A 66 -0.60 -10.56 -8.02
N ARG A 67 -1.44 -10.84 -9.01
CA ARG A 67 -2.30 -9.79 -9.60
C ARG A 67 -3.33 -9.30 -8.60
N GLY A 68 -3.14 -8.08 -8.10
CA GLY A 68 -4.07 -7.42 -7.19
C GLY A 68 -3.83 -7.69 -5.70
N SER A 69 -2.75 -8.39 -5.37
CA SER A 69 -2.36 -8.76 -4.01
C SER A 69 -0.93 -8.28 -3.73
N TYR A 70 -0.73 -7.61 -2.60
CA TYR A 70 0.48 -6.86 -2.30
C TYR A 70 0.90 -7.03 -0.84
N SER A 71 2.20 -6.95 -0.60
CA SER A 71 2.80 -6.85 0.74
C SER A 71 3.61 -5.56 0.85
N LEU A 72 3.90 -5.12 2.06
CA LEU A 72 4.85 -4.05 2.36
C LEU A 72 6.25 -4.46 1.90
N ASN A 73 6.96 -3.49 1.35
CA ASN A 73 8.36 -3.67 1.01
C ASN A 73 9.26 -3.30 2.19
N ASN A 74 9.85 -4.30 2.84
CA ASN A 74 10.77 -4.14 3.97
C ASN A 74 12.09 -3.42 3.60
N TYR A 75 12.45 -3.33 2.31
CA TYR A 75 13.57 -2.48 1.87
C TYR A 75 13.22 -1.00 2.00
N SER A 76 11.99 -0.62 1.65
CA SER A 76 11.55 0.78 1.67
C SER A 76 11.42 1.35 3.08
N VAL A 77 11.12 0.51 4.08
CA VAL A 77 10.97 0.92 5.49
C VAL A 77 12.31 1.40 6.09
N GLN A 78 13.45 1.03 5.49
CA GLN A 78 14.78 1.43 5.96
C GLN A 78 15.24 2.81 5.44
N THR A 79 14.50 3.43 4.51
CA THR A 79 14.95 4.65 3.80
C THR A 79 14.12 5.91 4.09
N PHE A 80 13.13 5.85 4.99
CA PHE A 80 12.30 7.00 5.37
C PHE A 80 12.77 7.73 6.62
#